data_AF-A8TL49-F1
#
_entry.id   AF-A8TL49-F1
#
_cell.length_a   1.000
_cell.length_b   1.000
_cell.length_c   1.000
_cell.angle_alpha   90.00
_cell.angle_beta   90.00
_cell.angle_gamma   90.00
#
_symmetry.space_group_name_H-M   'P 1'
#
loop_
_entity.id
_entity.type
_entity.pdbx_description
1 polymer ?
#
loop_
_entity_poly.entity_id
_entity_poly.type
_entity_poly.pdbx_seq_one_letter_code
_entity_poly.pdbx_strand_id
1 'polypeptide(L)'
;MTLEDFLTVIASSKPTDWHATLLPTFMYRIVPIRSAGGGTADLEMQEHTSTLTFIRDIRFGMAWGLISDKNYNEDWVQKLPNKRAQAVILDFLYNGALVFRDQLVAVDGWRCILPQPINEDGPPYNVPERRVRIAKLVHQLVGPETNFDAYFKRVGMQPVNRPWPT
;
A
#
# COMPACT_ATOMS: atom_id res chain seq x y z
N MET A 1 16.65 -12.07 -12.58
CA MET A 1 15.76 -11.54 -11.53
C MET A 1 14.35 -11.81 -11.97
N THR A 2 13.62 -12.67 -11.27
CA THR A 2 12.18 -12.87 -11.50
C THR A 2 11.37 -11.95 -10.57
N LEU A 3 10.05 -11.81 -10.81
CA LEU A 3 9.16 -11.10 -9.87
C LEU A 3 9.16 -11.76 -8.48
N GLU A 4 9.22 -13.09 -8.45
CA GLU A 4 9.29 -13.88 -7.22
C GLU A 4 10.55 -13.59 -6.41
N ASP A 5 11.72 -13.58 -7.06
CA ASP A 5 12.99 -13.22 -6.42
C ASP A 5 12.93 -11.79 -5.86
N PHE A 6 12.42 -10.86 -6.67
CA PHE A 6 12.30 -9.46 -6.33
C PHE A 6 11.41 -9.23 -5.09
N LEU A 7 10.21 -9.81 -5.06
CA LEU A 7 9.30 -9.69 -3.92
C LEU A 7 9.84 -10.39 -2.67
N THR A 8 10.62 -11.46 -2.84
CA THR A 8 11.28 -12.16 -1.73
C THR A 8 12.37 -11.30 -1.07
N VAL A 9 13.16 -10.58 -1.87
CA VAL A 9 14.14 -9.59 -1.35
C VAL A 9 13.41 -8.51 -0.55
N ILE A 10 12.34 -7.92 -1.08
CA ILE A 10 11.59 -6.87 -0.38
C ILE A 10 11.00 -7.40 0.92
N ALA A 11 10.31 -8.55 0.89
CA ALA A 11 9.66 -9.11 2.06
C ALA A 11 10.62 -9.58 3.17
N SER A 12 11.90 -9.79 2.85
CA SER A 12 12.96 -10.17 3.81
C SER A 12 13.81 -8.98 4.27
N SER A 13 13.62 -7.80 3.68
CA SER A 13 14.37 -6.59 4.01
C SER A 13 13.90 -5.93 5.32
N LYS A 14 14.77 -5.12 5.91
CA LYS A 14 14.48 -4.31 7.10
C LYS A 14 14.24 -2.86 6.72
N PRO A 15 13.50 -2.06 7.51
CA PRO A 15 13.33 -0.63 7.24
C PRO A 15 14.65 0.13 7.03
N THR A 16 15.71 -0.24 7.77
CA THR A 16 17.06 0.34 7.63
C THR A 16 17.73 0.09 6.28
N ASP A 17 17.21 -0.85 5.49
CA ASP A 17 17.73 -1.16 4.15
C ASP A 17 17.15 -0.23 3.08
N TRP A 18 16.25 0.67 3.46
CA TRP A 18 15.53 1.55 2.54
C TRP A 18 15.77 3.02 2.85
N HIS A 19 15.77 3.82 1.80
CA HIS A 19 15.64 5.26 1.86
C HIS A 19 14.22 5.65 1.41
N ALA A 20 13.47 6.31 2.30
CA ALA A 20 12.14 6.83 2.00
C ALA A 20 12.22 8.33 1.69
N THR A 21 11.76 8.73 0.51
CA THR A 21 11.58 10.13 0.12
C THR A 21 10.10 10.45 0.22
N LEU A 22 9.72 11.33 1.16
CA LEU A 22 8.32 11.64 1.54
C LEU A 22 7.82 12.96 0.92
N LEU A 23 8.08 13.14 -0.37
CA LEU A 23 7.70 14.33 -1.14
C LEU A 23 7.32 13.86 -2.56
N PRO A 24 6.60 14.68 -3.34
CA PRO A 24 6.24 14.32 -4.71
C PRO A 24 7.47 13.91 -5.53
N THR A 25 7.37 12.79 -6.25
CA THR A 25 8.54 12.03 -6.68
C THR A 25 8.61 11.76 -8.18
N PHE A 26 7.50 11.52 -8.90
CA PHE A 26 7.53 11.23 -10.34
C PHE A 26 6.19 11.45 -11.09
N MET A 27 6.29 11.71 -12.41
CA MET A 27 5.33 11.48 -13.52
C MET A 27 3.83 11.71 -13.26
N TYR A 28 3.34 12.85 -13.73
CA TYR A 28 2.02 13.41 -13.45
C TYR A 28 0.84 12.62 -14.04
N ARG A 29 -0.21 12.39 -13.24
CA ARG A 29 -1.57 12.15 -13.73
C ARG A 29 -2.42 13.39 -13.43
N ILE A 30 -2.83 14.07 -14.49
CA ILE A 30 -3.72 15.24 -14.44
C ILE A 30 -5.16 14.74 -14.56
N VAL A 31 -5.98 14.94 -13.53
CA VAL A 31 -7.40 14.50 -13.52
C VAL A 31 -8.33 15.72 -13.54
N PRO A 32 -9.30 15.81 -14.46
CA PRO A 32 -10.27 16.91 -14.46
C PRO A 32 -11.29 16.76 -13.34
N ILE A 33 -11.50 17.84 -12.58
CA ILE A 33 -12.62 18.00 -11.66
C ILE A 33 -13.84 18.36 -12.50
N ARG A 34 -14.91 17.54 -12.46
CA ARG A 34 -16.15 17.79 -13.20
C ARG A 34 -17.14 18.59 -12.36
N SER A 35 -17.65 19.69 -12.90
CA SER A 35 -18.76 20.45 -12.32
C SER A 35 -20.09 19.69 -12.49
N ALA A 36 -21.08 20.02 -11.65
CA ALA A 36 -22.43 19.46 -11.72
C ALA A 36 -23.14 19.68 -13.08
N GLY A 37 -22.65 20.63 -13.90
CA GLY A 37 -23.15 20.91 -15.25
C GLY A 37 -22.37 20.22 -16.38
N GLY A 38 -21.42 19.32 -16.10
CA GLY A 38 -20.66 18.57 -17.10
C GLY A 38 -19.42 19.29 -17.67
N GLY A 39 -19.12 20.52 -17.26
CA GLY A 39 -17.87 21.22 -17.62
C GLY A 39 -16.70 20.86 -16.68
N THR A 40 -15.45 20.93 -17.17
CA THR A 40 -14.24 20.82 -16.32
C THR A 40 -14.09 22.08 -15.47
N ALA A 41 -14.11 21.93 -14.14
CA ALA A 41 -14.01 23.01 -13.17
C ALA A 41 -12.56 23.33 -12.77
N ASP A 42 -11.70 22.32 -12.67
CA ASP A 42 -10.31 22.43 -12.18
C ASP A 42 -9.51 21.13 -12.50
N LEU A 43 -8.21 21.08 -12.21
CA LEU A 43 -7.32 19.91 -12.41
C LEU A 43 -6.75 19.44 -11.06
N GLU A 44 -7.04 18.20 -10.66
CA GLU A 44 -6.42 17.55 -9.50
C GLU A 44 -5.14 16.82 -9.95
N MET A 45 -3.99 17.16 -9.38
CA MET A 45 -2.75 16.40 -9.53
C MET A 45 -2.81 15.18 -8.61
N GLN A 46 -2.73 13.98 -9.18
CA GLN A 46 -2.67 12.73 -8.41
C GLN A 46 -1.34 12.02 -8.69
N GLU A 47 -0.56 11.81 -7.63
CA GLU A 47 0.73 11.13 -7.69
C GLU A 47 0.99 10.26 -6.45
N HIS A 48 2.05 9.46 -6.52
CA HIS A 48 2.62 8.82 -5.35
C HIS A 48 3.29 9.88 -4.47
N THR A 49 2.90 9.93 -3.20
CA THR A 49 3.47 10.88 -2.23
C THR A 49 4.81 10.41 -1.67
N SER A 50 5.25 9.20 -2.00
CA SER A 50 6.52 8.65 -1.51
C SER A 50 7.17 7.68 -2.49
N THR A 51 8.49 7.71 -2.52
CA THR A 51 9.32 6.64 -3.12
C THR A 51 10.21 6.00 -2.09
N LEU A 52 10.33 4.68 -2.19
CA LEU A 52 11.13 3.84 -1.32
C LEU A 52 12.21 3.22 -2.19
N THR A 53 13.47 3.55 -1.92
CA THR A 53 14.63 3.02 -2.66
C THR A 53 15.40 2.05 -1.78
N PHE A 54 15.64 0.84 -2.26
CA PHE A 54 16.43 -0.15 -1.54
C PHE A 54 17.92 0.16 -1.67
N ILE A 55 18.60 0.49 -0.57
CA ILE A 55 19.97 1.03 -0.60
C ILE A 55 21.00 -0.04 -1.00
N ARG A 56 20.74 -1.31 -0.70
CA ARG A 56 21.66 -2.42 -1.04
C ARG A 56 21.66 -2.76 -2.54
N ASP A 57 20.58 -2.43 -3.24
CA ASP A 57 20.46 -2.58 -4.69
C ASP A 57 19.44 -1.56 -5.22
N ILE A 58 19.95 -0.42 -5.68
CA ILE A 58 19.15 0.75 -6.10
C ILE A 58 18.24 0.48 -7.30
N ARG A 59 18.36 -0.70 -7.92
CA ARG A 59 17.43 -1.16 -8.95
C ARG A 59 16.05 -1.46 -8.36
N PHE A 60 15.96 -1.71 -7.06
CA PHE A 60 14.73 -2.07 -6.37
C PHE A 60 14.09 -0.82 -5.79
N GLY A 61 12.84 -0.56 -6.18
CA GLY A 61 12.06 0.55 -5.68
C GLY A 61 10.62 0.18 -5.39
N MET A 62 9.96 1.01 -4.58
CA MET A 62 8.51 1.06 -4.48
C MET A 62 8.04 2.52 -4.55
N ALA A 63 6.83 2.74 -5.03
CA ALA A 63 6.15 4.03 -4.95
C ALA A 63 4.79 3.86 -4.27
N TRP A 64 4.45 4.80 -3.40
CA TRP A 64 3.29 4.74 -2.51
C TRP A 64 2.59 6.09 -2.41
N GLY A 65 1.30 6.06 -2.07
CA GLY A 65 0.56 7.26 -1.63
C GLY A 65 -0.50 7.73 -2.62
N LEU A 66 -0.54 7.16 -3.83
CA LEU A 66 -1.58 7.42 -4.80
C LEU A 66 -2.88 6.71 -4.39
N ILE A 67 -3.89 7.48 -3.95
CA ILE A 67 -5.18 6.96 -3.53
C ILE A 67 -5.97 6.43 -4.75
N SER A 68 -6.30 5.14 -4.76
CA SER A 68 -7.16 4.51 -5.78
C SER A 68 -8.64 4.62 -5.42
N ASP A 69 -8.98 4.55 -4.13
CA ASP A 69 -10.35 4.68 -3.63
C ASP A 69 -10.38 5.48 -2.32
N LYS A 70 -11.02 6.65 -2.36
CA LYS A 70 -11.19 7.56 -1.20
C LYS A 70 -12.27 7.06 -0.21
N ASN A 71 -13.16 6.16 -0.62
CA ASN A 71 -14.32 5.69 0.13
C ASN A 71 -14.27 4.17 0.39
N TYR A 72 -13.06 3.60 0.48
CA TYR A 72 -12.87 2.17 0.69
C TYR A 72 -13.62 1.69 1.92
N ASN A 73 -14.49 0.70 1.73
CA ASN A 73 -15.38 0.21 2.78
C ASN A 73 -15.52 -1.31 2.68
N GLU A 74 -15.04 -2.01 3.70
CA GLU A 74 -15.10 -3.46 3.83
C GLU A 74 -15.52 -3.84 5.25
N ASP A 75 -16.08 -5.03 5.42
CA ASP A 75 -16.57 -5.50 6.71
C ASP A 75 -15.50 -5.53 7.81
N TRP A 76 -14.24 -5.82 7.44
CA TRP A 76 -13.13 -5.83 8.40
C TRP A 76 -12.75 -4.42 8.88
N VAL A 77 -12.97 -3.37 8.06
CA VAL A 77 -12.72 -1.96 8.43
C VAL A 77 -13.68 -1.52 9.53
N GLN A 78 -14.89 -2.06 9.57
CA GLN A 78 -15.92 -1.72 10.56
C GLN A 78 -15.52 -2.01 12.01
N LYS A 79 -14.45 -2.80 12.22
CA LYS A 79 -13.89 -3.15 13.55
C LYS A 79 -12.95 -2.06 14.12
N LEU A 80 -12.63 -1.04 13.34
CA LEU A 80 -11.73 0.05 13.73
C LEU A 80 -12.51 1.20 14.39
N PRO A 81 -11.87 2.00 15.28
CA PRO A 81 -12.52 3.15 15.91
C PRO A 81 -12.99 4.17 14.87
N ASN A 82 -12.10 4.57 13.96
CA ASN A 82 -12.46 5.33 12.78
C ASN A 82 -12.60 4.38 11.58
N LYS A 83 -13.82 4.33 11.05
CA LYS A 83 -14.23 3.46 9.94
C LYS A 83 -13.82 3.99 8.57
N ARG A 84 -13.22 5.19 8.51
CA ARG A 84 -12.69 5.73 7.26
C ARG A 84 -11.43 4.98 6.88
N ALA A 85 -11.47 4.37 5.71
CA ALA A 85 -10.34 3.74 5.07
C ALA A 85 -10.20 4.24 3.63
N GLN A 86 -8.98 4.16 3.11
CA GLN A 86 -8.67 4.52 1.73
C GLN A 86 -7.79 3.44 1.13
N ALA A 87 -8.12 3.02 -0.08
CA ALA A 87 -7.26 2.17 -0.85
C ALA A 87 -6.17 3.00 -1.51
N VAL A 88 -4.92 2.53 -1.42
CA VAL A 88 -3.75 3.25 -1.87
C VAL A 88 -2.85 2.31 -2.66
N ILE A 89 -2.42 2.78 -3.82
CA ILE A 89 -1.59 2.02 -4.75
C ILE A 89 -0.18 1.87 -4.17
N LEU A 90 0.33 0.64 -4.23
CA LEU A 90 1.73 0.31 -4.00
C LEU A 90 2.33 -0.23 -5.31
N ASP A 91 3.14 0.60 -5.94
CA ASP A 91 3.86 0.25 -7.16
C ASP A 91 5.23 -0.33 -6.82
N PHE A 92 5.56 -1.45 -7.43
CA PHE A 92 6.87 -2.07 -7.34
C PHE A 92 7.68 -1.78 -8.59
N LEU A 93 8.89 -1.28 -8.39
CA LEU A 93 9.74 -0.75 -9.44
C LEU A 93 11.04 -1.57 -9.55
N TYR A 94 11.41 -1.97 -10.76
CA TYR A 94 12.72 -2.53 -11.06
C TYR A 94 13.41 -1.69 -12.14
N ASN A 95 14.60 -1.14 -11.84
CA ASN A 95 15.27 -0.14 -12.68
C ASN A 95 14.36 1.06 -13.03
N GLY A 96 13.50 1.47 -12.09
CA GLY A 96 12.52 2.54 -12.31
C GLY A 96 11.29 2.16 -13.16
N ALA A 97 11.23 0.95 -13.72
CA ALA A 97 10.06 0.48 -14.45
C ALA A 97 9.07 -0.22 -13.52
N LEU A 98 7.77 0.05 -13.69
CA LEU A 98 6.70 -0.66 -12.99
C LEU A 98 6.69 -2.14 -13.40
N VAL A 99 6.94 -3.03 -12.44
CA VAL A 99 6.93 -4.49 -12.67
C VAL A 99 5.74 -5.19 -12.03
N PHE A 100 5.17 -4.60 -10.99
CA PHE A 100 4.01 -5.14 -10.29
C PHE A 100 3.29 -4.02 -9.54
N ARG A 101 1.96 -4.12 -9.43
CA ARG A 101 1.12 -3.19 -8.69
C ARG A 101 0.27 -3.97 -7.69
N ASP A 102 0.36 -3.59 -6.43
CA ASP A 102 -0.54 -4.03 -5.37
C ASP A 102 -1.33 -2.83 -4.83
N GLN A 103 -2.24 -3.13 -3.92
CA GLN A 103 -3.00 -2.18 -3.14
C GLN A 103 -2.85 -2.50 -1.65
N LEU A 104 -2.57 -1.47 -0.85
CA LEU A 104 -2.75 -1.55 0.61
C LEU A 104 -3.84 -0.56 1.03
N VAL A 105 -4.25 -0.61 2.28
CA VAL A 105 -5.35 0.18 2.81
C VAL A 105 -4.86 1.03 3.98
N ALA A 106 -4.95 2.34 3.83
CA ALA A 106 -4.74 3.27 4.93
C ALA A 106 -6.01 3.33 5.77
N VAL A 107 -5.92 3.01 7.06
CA VAL A 107 -7.08 2.83 7.94
C VAL A 107 -7.02 3.73 9.18
N ASP A 108 -8.15 3.84 9.87
CA ASP A 108 -8.29 4.59 11.13
C ASP A 108 -7.80 6.04 11.00
N GLY A 109 -8.07 6.66 9.84
CA GLY A 109 -7.57 8.00 9.51
C GLY A 109 -6.06 8.06 9.30
N TRP A 110 -5.51 7.16 8.47
CA TRP A 110 -4.08 7.04 8.15
C TRP A 110 -3.19 6.66 9.35
N ARG A 111 -3.77 6.10 10.41
CA ARG A 111 -3.03 5.64 11.59
C ARG A 111 -2.34 4.29 11.38
N CYS A 112 -2.79 3.49 10.42
CA CYS A 112 -2.15 2.24 10.07
C CYS A 112 -2.33 1.93 8.60
N ILE A 113 -1.35 1.25 8.01
CA ILE A 113 -1.43 0.73 6.63
C ILE A 113 -1.53 -0.78 6.73
N LEU A 114 -2.63 -1.36 6.24
CA LEU A 114 -2.91 -2.80 6.28
C LEU A 114 -2.99 -3.39 4.87
N PRO A 115 -2.63 -4.68 4.70
CA PRO A 115 -2.85 -5.38 3.44
C PRO A 115 -4.34 -5.68 3.23
N GLN A 116 -4.76 -5.80 1.96
CA GLN A 116 -6.08 -6.35 1.66
C GLN A 116 -6.06 -7.88 1.86
N PRO A 117 -7.12 -8.49 2.41
CA PRO A 117 -7.23 -9.94 2.44
C PRO A 117 -7.54 -10.52 1.06
N ILE A 118 -7.24 -11.80 0.88
CA ILE A 118 -7.51 -12.52 -0.39
C ILE A 118 -8.88 -13.22 -0.39
N ASN A 119 -9.54 -13.33 0.75
CA ASN A 119 -10.89 -13.87 0.87
C ASN A 119 -11.86 -12.76 1.26
N GLU A 120 -12.97 -12.73 0.54
CA GLU A 120 -14.10 -11.82 0.77
C GLU A 120 -15.17 -12.47 1.66
N ASP A 121 -15.13 -13.80 1.85
CA ASP A 121 -16.14 -14.61 2.54
C ASP A 121 -16.18 -14.45 4.08
N GLY A 122 -15.66 -13.33 4.59
CA GLY A 122 -15.67 -13.00 6.01
C GLY A 122 -14.49 -13.55 6.81
N PRO A 123 -14.47 -13.32 8.14
CA PRO A 123 -13.36 -13.67 8.99
C PRO A 123 -13.20 -15.20 9.15
N PRO A 124 -11.97 -15.72 9.28
CA PRO A 124 -10.73 -14.95 9.34
C PRO A 124 -10.29 -14.42 7.98
N TYR A 125 -9.82 -13.18 7.96
CA TYR A 125 -9.37 -12.50 6.74
C TYR A 125 -7.93 -12.92 6.44
N ASN A 126 -7.78 -13.87 5.53
CA ASN A 126 -6.52 -14.45 5.14
C ASN A 126 -5.70 -13.47 4.32
N VAL A 127 -4.42 -13.33 4.69
CA VAL A 127 -3.45 -12.53 3.94
C VAL A 127 -2.19 -13.38 3.71
N PRO A 128 -1.68 -13.50 2.47
CA PRO A 128 -0.42 -14.17 2.20
C PRO A 128 0.72 -13.61 3.05
N GLU A 129 1.53 -14.47 3.68
CA GLU A 129 2.62 -14.05 4.58
C GLU A 129 3.55 -13.01 3.95
N ARG A 130 3.93 -13.21 2.68
CA ARG A 130 4.79 -12.27 1.95
C ARG A 130 4.16 -10.88 1.88
N ARG A 131 2.86 -10.79 1.60
CA ARG A 131 2.11 -9.54 1.55
C ARG A 131 2.03 -8.87 2.92
N VAL A 132 1.84 -9.64 4.00
CA VAL A 132 1.88 -9.10 5.38
C VAL A 132 3.24 -8.45 5.68
N ARG A 133 4.34 -9.13 5.34
CA ARG A 133 5.70 -8.62 5.59
C ARG A 133 5.96 -7.32 4.81
N ILE A 134 5.55 -7.26 3.55
CA ILE A 134 5.68 -6.05 2.74
C ILE A 134 4.79 -4.92 3.27
N ALA A 135 3.54 -5.19 3.62
CA ALA A 135 2.66 -4.17 4.19
C ALA A 135 3.21 -3.61 5.51
N LYS A 136 3.76 -4.47 6.37
CA LYS A 136 4.42 -4.06 7.61
C LYS A 136 5.66 -3.20 7.34
N LEU A 137 6.48 -3.59 6.37
CA LEU A 137 7.64 -2.79 5.95
C LEU A 137 7.20 -1.40 5.46
N VAL A 138 6.19 -1.33 4.59
CA VAL A 138 5.65 -0.04 4.11
C VAL A 138 5.13 0.80 5.28
N HIS A 139 4.33 0.22 6.18
CA HIS A 139 3.87 0.92 7.38
C HIS A 139 5.03 1.48 8.23
N GLN A 140 6.13 0.73 8.38
CA GLN A 140 7.31 1.20 9.11
C GLN A 140 8.10 2.30 8.39
N LEU A 141 8.01 2.38 7.07
CA LEU A 141 8.76 3.35 6.26
C LEU A 141 8.03 4.68 6.07
N VAL A 142 6.69 4.64 5.91
CA VAL A 142 5.89 5.82 5.55
C VAL A 142 4.67 6.03 6.45
N GLY A 143 4.30 5.03 7.25
CA GLY A 143 3.21 5.13 8.20
C GLY A 143 3.63 5.84 9.49
N PRO A 144 2.66 6.26 10.32
CA PRO A 144 2.95 6.78 11.64
C PRO A 144 3.45 5.67 12.58
N GLU A 145 4.09 6.06 13.68
CA GLU A 145 4.58 5.15 14.70
C GLU A 145 3.44 4.51 15.50
N THR A 146 2.77 3.54 14.90
CA THR A 146 1.68 2.76 15.49
C THR A 146 1.94 1.26 15.37
N ASN A 147 1.27 0.48 16.22
CA ASN A 147 1.46 -0.96 16.28
C ASN A 147 0.67 -1.70 15.18
N PHE A 148 1.34 -1.96 14.05
CA PHE A 148 0.79 -2.74 12.93
C PHE A 148 0.15 -4.06 13.36
N ASP A 149 0.84 -4.85 14.20
CA ASP A 149 0.38 -6.19 14.58
C ASP A 149 -0.92 -6.13 15.41
N ALA A 150 -1.08 -5.09 16.23
CA ALA A 150 -2.31 -4.84 16.98
C ALA A 150 -3.48 -4.51 16.06
N TYR A 151 -3.27 -3.67 15.03
CA TYR A 151 -4.29 -3.36 14.03
C TYR A 151 -4.66 -4.59 13.21
N PHE A 152 -3.66 -5.32 12.71
CA PHE A 152 -3.84 -6.56 11.93
C PHE A 152 -4.67 -7.59 12.68
N LYS A 153 -4.36 -7.84 13.96
CA LYS A 153 -5.14 -8.74 14.83
C LYS A 153 -6.55 -8.20 15.09
N ARG A 154 -6.70 -6.90 15.34
CA ARG A 154 -7.99 -6.26 15.66
C ARG A 154 -9.02 -6.44 14.55
N VAL A 155 -8.60 -6.31 13.29
CA VAL A 155 -9.51 -6.47 12.14
C VAL A 155 -9.83 -7.95 11.85
N GLY A 156 -9.17 -8.88 12.54
CA GLY A 156 -9.35 -10.32 12.38
C GLY A 156 -8.64 -10.88 11.15
N MET A 157 -7.51 -10.27 10.76
CA MET A 157 -6.65 -10.82 9.73
C MET A 157 -5.73 -11.89 10.28
N GLN A 158 -5.35 -12.85 9.42
CA GLN A 158 -4.38 -13.87 9.74
C GLN A 158 -3.43 -14.13 8.57
N PRO A 159 -2.13 -14.35 8.83
CA PRO A 159 -1.20 -14.77 7.80
C PRO A 159 -1.53 -16.19 7.32
N VAL A 160 -1.42 -16.44 6.03
CA VAL A 160 -1.51 -17.79 5.45
C VAL A 160 -0.32 -18.05 4.53
N ASN A 161 0.14 -19.30 4.53
CA ASN A 161 1.17 -19.77 3.59
C ASN A 161 0.53 -20.06 2.22
N ARG A 162 0.30 -19.00 1.44
CA ARG A 162 -0.18 -19.07 0.06
C ARG A 162 0.73 -18.25 -0.86
N PRO A 163 0.96 -18.68 -2.10
CA PRO A 163 1.63 -17.87 -3.10
C PRO A 163 0.89 -16.54 -3.34
N TRP A 164 1.65 -15.47 -3.54
CA TRP A 164 1.12 -14.15 -3.91
C TRP A 164 2.24 -13.26 -4.42
N PRO A 165 2.15 -12.64 -5.61
CA PRO A 165 1.00 -12.60 -6.50
C PRO A 165 0.78 -13.92 -7.24
N THR A 166 -0.48 -14.21 -7.59
CA THR A 166 -0.90 -15.35 -8.41
C THR A 166 -1.10 -14.94 -9.85
#